data_AF-A0A7Y5N6A4-F1
#
_entry.id   AF-A0A7Y5N6A4-F1
#
_cell.length_a   1.000
_cell.length_b   1.000
_cell.length_c   1.000
_cell.angle_alpha   90.00
_cell.angle_beta   90.00
_cell.angle_gamma   90.00
#
_symmetry.space_group_name_H-M   'P 1'
#
loop_
_entity.id
_entity.type
_entity.pdbx_description
1 polymer ?
#
loop_
_entity_poly.entity_id
_entity_poly.type
_entity_poly.pdbx_seq_one_letter_code
_entity_poly.pdbx_strand_id
1 'polypeptide(L)' 'MKLDELKGVASSMGITGTTKMRKSDLVEAIKARQAGGSSAPAASAPAAAKSETPEGAAPA' A
#
# COMPACT_ATOMS: atom_id res chain seq x y z
N MET A 1 -13.87 -21.25 5.64
CA MET A 1 -12.88 -20.49 6.45
C MET A 1 -13.53 -20.03 7.75
N LYS A 2 -12.79 -20.18 8.87
CA LYS A 2 -13.21 -19.73 10.20
C LYS A 2 -12.98 -18.22 10.34
N LEU A 3 -13.79 -17.55 11.16
CA LEU A 3 -13.65 -16.10 11.40
C LEU A 3 -12.30 -15.76 12.03
N ASP A 4 -11.80 -16.59 12.93
CA ASP A 4 -10.50 -16.39 13.58
C ASP A 4 -9.34 -16.43 12.57
N GLU A 5 -9.44 -17.32 11.59
CA GLU A 5 -8.46 -17.45 10.50
C GLU A 5 -8.45 -16.18 9.63
N LEU A 6 -9.63 -15.66 9.28
CA LEU A 6 -9.74 -14.39 8.56
C LEU A 6 -9.18 -13.22 9.36
N LYS A 7 -9.46 -13.15 10.66
CA LYS A 7 -8.94 -12.10 11.54
C LYS A 7 -7.42 -12.17 11.65
N GLY A 8 -6.85 -13.36 11.75
CA GLY A 8 -5.39 -13.56 11.78
C GLY A 8 -4.71 -13.07 10.50
N VAL A 9 -5.21 -13.46 9.33
CA VAL A 9 -4.70 -12.99 8.03
C VAL A 9 -4.87 -11.47 7.89
N ALA A 10 -6.02 -10.95 8.28
CA ALA A 10 -6.29 -9.52 8.23
C ALA A 10 -5.37 -8.72 9.17
N SER A 11 -5.11 -9.19 10.40
CA SER A 11 -4.16 -8.57 11.33
C SER A 11 -2.72 -8.63 10.81
N SER A 12 -2.29 -9.77 10.24
CA SER A 12 -0.95 -9.92 9.67
C SER A 12 -0.69 -8.97 8.49
N MET A 13 -1.72 -8.68 7.71
CA MET A 13 -1.65 -7.71 6.61
C MET A 13 -1.95 -6.25 7.08
N GLY A 14 -2.13 -5.99 8.37
CA GLY A 14 -2.33 -4.65 8.93
C GLY A 14 -3.74 -4.05 8.88
N ILE A 15 -4.81 -4.83 8.68
CA ILE A 15 -6.18 -4.32 8.88
C ILE A 15 -6.42 -4.29 10.38
N THR A 16 -6.68 -3.09 10.88
CA THR A 16 -7.16 -2.86 12.23
C THR A 16 -8.70 -2.78 12.24
N GLY A 17 -9.33 -2.98 13.39
CA GLY A 17 -10.80 -2.90 13.50
C GLY A 17 -11.58 -4.17 13.11
N THR A 18 -10.89 -5.26 12.76
CA THR A 18 -11.52 -6.53 12.33
C THR A 18 -12.40 -7.21 13.38
N THR A 19 -12.28 -6.83 14.66
CA THR A 19 -13.05 -7.44 15.75
C THR A 19 -14.55 -7.15 15.69
N LYS A 20 -14.97 -6.02 15.09
CA LYS A 20 -16.39 -5.70 14.88
C LYS A 20 -16.91 -6.05 13.47
N MET A 21 -16.01 -6.44 12.56
CA MET A 21 -16.35 -6.75 11.16
C MET A 21 -17.08 -8.09 11.06
N ARG A 22 -18.06 -8.17 10.16
CA ARG A 22 -18.74 -9.43 9.83
C ARG A 22 -17.84 -10.26 8.91
N LYS A 23 -18.13 -11.55 8.77
CA LYS A 23 -17.37 -12.45 7.89
C LYS A 23 -17.25 -11.90 6.47
N SER A 24 -18.34 -11.41 5.89
CA SER A 24 -18.36 -10.84 4.54
C SER A 24 -17.40 -9.67 4.40
N ASP A 25 -17.49 -8.72 5.31
CA ASP A 25 -16.69 -7.51 5.36
C ASP A 25 -15.19 -7.81 5.57
N LEU A 26 -14.86 -8.81 6.40
CA LEU A 26 -13.51 -9.34 6.56
C LEU A 26 -12.97 -9.98 5.27
N VAL A 27 -13.78 -10.78 4.56
CA VAL A 27 -13.38 -11.37 3.27
C VAL A 27 -13.09 -10.26 2.27
N GLU A 28 -13.97 -9.27 2.15
CA GLU A 28 -13.79 -8.16 1.21
C GLU A 28 -12.55 -7.34 1.52
N ALA A 29 -12.32 -6.97 2.79
CA ALA A 29 -11.13 -6.20 3.18
C ALA A 29 -9.83 -6.98 2.93
N ILE A 30 -9.80 -8.29 3.22
CA ILE A 30 -8.65 -9.15 2.90
C ILE A 30 -8.44 -9.22 1.39
N LYS A 31 -9.50 -9.46 0.62
CA LYS A 31 -9.44 -9.63 -0.83
C LYS A 31 -9.06 -8.33 -1.54
N ALA A 32 -9.57 -7.19 -1.08
CA ALA A 32 -9.21 -5.87 -1.55
C ALA A 32 -7.73 -5.57 -1.30
N ARG A 33 -7.18 -5.94 -0.14
CA ARG A 33 -5.74 -5.78 0.16
C ARG A 33 -4.86 -6.80 -0.56
N GLN A 34 -5.32 -8.01 -0.76
CA GLN A 34 -4.62 -8.99 -1.59
C GLN A 34 -4.55 -8.54 -3.05
N ALA A 35 -5.65 -8.00 -3.58
CA ALA A 35 -5.71 -7.44 -4.94
C ALA A 35 -4.90 -6.13 -5.05
N GLY A 36 -4.99 -5.24 -4.06
CA GLY A 36 -4.28 -3.97 -4.02
C GLY A 36 -2.79 -4.08 -3.67
N GLY A 37 -2.37 -5.17 -3.02
CA GLY A 37 -0.96 -5.46 -2.69
C GLY A 37 -0.13 -5.93 -3.90
N SER A 38 -0.76 -6.20 -5.05
CA SER A 38 -0.09 -6.48 -6.33
C SER A 38 -0.43 -5.46 -7.42
N SER A 39 -1.08 -4.35 -7.08
CA SER A 39 -1.41 -3.30 -8.05
C SER A 39 -1.40 -1.92 -7.40
N ALA A 40 -0.21 -1.52 -6.93
CA ALA A 40 0.28 -0.18 -7.20
C ALA A 40 1.65 -0.33 -7.88
N PRO A 41 1.88 0.35 -9.01
CA PRO A 41 3.12 0.24 -9.77
C PRO A 41 4.29 0.78 -8.94
N ALA A 42 5.48 0.25 -9.20
CA ALA A 42 6.71 0.94 -8.87
C ALA A 42 6.75 2.31 -9.58
N ALA A 43 6.20 3.33 -8.96
CA ALA A 43 6.34 4.77 -9.26
C ALA A 43 5.71 5.49 -8.06
N SER A 44 6.42 6.16 -7.15
CA SER A 44 7.58 7.01 -7.34
C SER A 44 8.33 7.19 -6.00
N ALA A 45 9.57 6.72 -5.95
CA ALA A 45 10.70 7.38 -5.30
C ALA A 45 11.97 6.71 -5.88
N PRO A 46 12.96 7.48 -6.37
CA PRO A 46 13.53 8.62 -5.66
C PRO A 46 13.79 9.82 -6.59
N ALA A 47 13.02 10.91 -6.46
CA ALA A 47 13.50 12.19 -6.97
C ALA A 47 14.32 12.83 -5.86
N ALA A 48 15.63 12.55 -5.91
CA ALA A 48 16.66 13.30 -5.22
C ALA A 48 16.44 14.81 -5.47
N ALA A 49 15.86 15.48 -4.48
CA ALA A 49 15.77 16.93 -4.44
C ALA A 49 16.81 17.45 -3.44
N LYS A 50 18.10 17.25 -3.73
CA LYS A 50 19.15 18.15 -3.26
C LYS A 50 20.45 17.95 -4.03
N SER A 51 20.98 19.07 -4.50
CA SER A 51 22.29 19.30 -5.14
C SER A 51 22.38 18.88 -6.61
N GLU A 52 22.86 19.67 -7.57
CA GLU A 52 23.26 21.08 -7.70
C GLU A 52 23.64 21.21 -9.19
N THR A 53 23.29 22.32 -9.86
CA THR A 53 23.80 22.79 -11.18
C THR A 53 23.64 21.87 -12.41
N PRO A 54 22.89 22.33 -13.41
CA PRO A 54 23.53 22.98 -14.56
C PRO A 54 22.86 24.34 -14.79
N GLU A 55 23.55 25.40 -15.16
CA GLU A 55 23.77 25.77 -16.56
C GLU A 55 24.47 27.14 -16.45
N GLY A 56 25.70 27.31 -16.90
CA GLY A 56 26.00 27.21 -18.32
C GLY A 56 25.41 28.40 -19.10
N ALA A 57 25.32 29.59 -18.50
CA ALA A 57 25.01 30.82 -19.21
C ALA A 57 26.16 31.20 -20.17
N ALA A 58 25.92 30.99 -21.45
CA ALA A 58 26.62 31.60 -22.58
C ALA A 58 25.59 31.78 -23.73
N PRO A 59 25.88 32.52 -24.79
CA PRO A 59 25.90 33.99 -24.89
C PRO A 59 24.88 34.51 -25.96
N ALA A 60 24.50 35.80 -25.89
CA ALA A 60 23.91 36.56 -27.01
C ALA A 60 24.13 38.06 -26.81
#